data_AF-A0A5N6S1Z6-F1
#
_entry.id   AF-A0A5N6S1Z6-F1
#
_cell.length_a   1.000
_cell.length_b   1.000
_cell.length_c   1.000
_cell.angle_alpha   90.00
_cell.angle_beta   90.00
_cell.angle_gamma   90.00
#
_symmetry.space_group_name_H-M   'P 1'
#
loop_
_entity.id
_entity.type
_entity.pdbx_description
1 polymer ?
#
loop_
_entity_poly.entity_id
_entity_poly.type
_entity_poly.pdbx_seq_one_letter_code
_entity_poly.pdbx_strand_id
1 'polypeptide(L)'
;MALLTPKDIREHTFQTVRFKEGYDVDEVDDFLDQVTETVEALGKQAVQAGGQSTQALGPDVANLNAKISELTAQVQSLQGDNENLRAAASQQGPQSAQVDASKLSEAEESNRALVSQNEQLKGQVDRLTAQVDQLTAQAAKASGNEQLGEQLAAIQHERDEIRANNDSLSHEVATYQEQLAACKQDLAATQNKVSAYEQQIPQLQQQASQLQDISRQLEESKQREEQLRTQVSKIEPNTETGSLQKIAGAASGATSEPERATAMLTLAMQLHDQYVDKGKAQAREITEASQAKYEELVSQANSYSSRTRDEADEYGRQTRADAEAYSDQTHAQADDYSNKTRAQADEYSNQTRAQADEYSDKTHADADAYAQETHRVADEYSDKTRADADNYSAQTHQAADEYADKARADAEGYVKDKHVEADNYEAEVQRRSAEYDSKTRAAAEDYAKQVRGNLEAQSKVIEGNIQGLKQFETEYRTRLTDFLGQLVSQVSDTDNYGHLDQSKD
;
A
#
# COMPACT_ATOMS: atom_id res chain seq x y z
N MET A 1 22.98 30.84 -30.48
CA MET A 1 23.23 29.46 -30.93
C MET A 1 21.90 28.86 -31.37
N ALA A 2 21.90 27.94 -32.34
CA ALA A 2 20.68 27.29 -32.78
C ALA A 2 20.19 26.33 -31.68
N LEU A 3 18.95 26.51 -31.23
CA LEU A 3 18.31 25.61 -30.27
C LEU A 3 18.04 24.27 -30.98
N LEU A 4 18.48 23.16 -30.38
CA LEU A 4 18.22 21.82 -30.89
C LEU A 4 16.71 21.55 -30.87
N THR A 5 16.15 21.14 -32.00
CA THR A 5 14.76 20.69 -32.03
C THR A 5 14.67 19.24 -31.52
N PRO A 6 13.49 18.81 -31.02
CA PRO A 6 13.28 17.41 -30.67
C PRO A 6 13.54 16.42 -31.82
N LYS A 7 13.49 16.90 -33.07
CA LYS A 7 13.85 16.12 -34.26
C LYS A 7 15.36 15.95 -34.37
N ASP A 8 16.13 17.01 -34.13
CA ASP A 8 17.59 16.98 -34.16
C ASP A 8 18.17 16.04 -33.09
N ILE A 9 17.49 15.92 -31.94
CA ILE A 9 17.88 14.98 -30.87
C ILE A 9 17.65 13.52 -31.29
N ARG A 10 16.56 13.24 -32.01
CA ARG A 10 16.23 11.87 -32.44
C ARG A 10 17.05 11.39 -33.63
N GLU A 11 17.52 12.31 -34.46
CA GLU A 11 18.30 11.99 -35.68
C GLU A 11 19.82 12.04 -35.45
N HIS A 12 20.28 12.36 -34.23
CA HIS A 12 21.70 12.44 -33.90
C HIS A 12 22.35 11.05 -33.82
N THR A 13 23.43 10.83 -34.58
CA THR A 13 24.17 9.56 -34.61
C THR A 13 25.62 9.78 -34.19
N PHE A 14 26.05 9.10 -33.12
CA PHE A 14 27.42 9.19 -32.60
C PHE A 14 28.40 8.33 -33.41
N GLN A 15 29.65 8.77 -33.52
CA GLN A 15 30.69 7.99 -34.19
C GLN A 15 31.21 6.86 -33.29
N THR A 16 31.45 5.69 -33.90
CA THR A 16 31.98 4.51 -33.20
C THR A 16 33.51 4.48 -33.26
N VAL A 17 34.18 4.17 -32.15
CA VAL A 17 35.65 4.18 -32.08
C VAL A 17 36.24 2.92 -32.74
N ARG A 18 37.23 3.09 -33.65
CA ARG A 18 37.78 2.02 -34.53
C ARG A 18 38.38 0.78 -33.85
N PHE A 19 38.59 0.77 -32.53
CA PHE A 19 39.31 -0.31 -31.83
C PHE A 19 38.71 -0.72 -30.47
N LYS A 20 37.53 -0.23 -30.10
CA LYS A 20 36.77 -0.65 -28.91
C LYS A 20 35.27 -0.61 -29.24
N GLU A 21 34.50 -1.54 -28.70
CA GLU A 21 33.04 -1.41 -28.72
C GLU A 21 32.65 -0.20 -27.86
N GLY A 22 32.07 0.83 -28.50
CA GLY A 22 31.68 2.06 -27.82
C GLY A 22 31.60 3.27 -28.75
N TYR A 23 30.86 4.26 -28.29
CA TYR A 23 30.80 5.61 -28.87
C TYR A 23 31.95 6.46 -28.32
N ASP A 24 32.32 7.51 -29.06
CA ASP A 24 33.27 8.51 -28.55
C ASP A 24 32.63 9.25 -27.35
N VAL A 25 33.24 9.12 -26.17
CA VAL A 25 32.66 9.65 -24.92
C VAL A 25 32.64 11.17 -24.93
N ASP A 26 33.66 11.80 -25.53
CA ASP A 26 33.75 13.26 -25.60
C ASP A 26 32.63 13.85 -26.51
N GLU A 27 32.26 13.15 -27.60
CA GLU A 27 31.16 13.54 -28.49
C GLU A 27 29.79 13.40 -27.83
N VAL A 28 29.63 12.39 -26.96
CA VAL A 28 28.39 12.17 -26.20
C VAL A 28 28.21 13.25 -25.14
N ASP A 29 29.27 13.59 -24.41
CA ASP A 29 29.24 14.61 -23.36
C ASP A 29 28.95 16.00 -23.95
N ASP A 30 29.62 16.38 -25.06
CA ASP A 30 29.36 17.64 -25.77
C ASP A 30 27.89 17.77 -26.24
N PHE A 31 27.28 16.67 -26.69
CA PHE A 31 25.88 16.65 -27.11
C PHE A 31 24.91 16.77 -25.92
N LEU A 32 25.21 16.13 -24.80
CA LEU A 32 24.38 16.21 -23.58
C LEU A 32 24.39 17.62 -22.98
N ASP A 33 25.52 18.32 -23.04
CA ASP A 33 25.62 19.72 -22.64
C ASP A 33 24.73 20.61 -23.53
N GLN A 34 24.74 20.38 -24.85
CA GLN A 34 23.93 21.14 -25.80
C GLN A 34 22.41 20.88 -25.63
N VAL A 35 22.02 19.65 -25.30
CA VAL A 35 20.62 19.30 -24.97
C VAL A 35 20.19 19.99 -23.68
N THR A 36 21.04 19.99 -22.65
CA THR A 36 20.76 20.62 -21.36
C THR A 36 20.56 22.12 -21.51
N GLU A 37 21.45 22.80 -22.25
CA GLU A 37 21.33 24.24 -22.54
C GLU A 37 20.03 24.56 -23.30
N THR A 38 19.64 23.69 -24.24
CA THR A 38 18.41 23.86 -25.01
C THR A 38 17.15 23.67 -24.17
N VAL A 39 17.14 22.69 -23.26
CA VAL A 39 16.03 22.44 -22.31
C VAL A 39 15.89 23.58 -21.32
N GLU A 40 16.99 24.13 -20.80
CA GLU A 40 16.96 25.30 -19.94
C GLU A 40 16.43 26.55 -20.68
N ALA A 41 16.86 26.75 -21.93
CA ALA A 41 16.39 27.86 -22.76
C ALA A 41 14.88 27.72 -23.08
N LEU A 42 14.41 26.52 -23.44
CA LEU A 42 12.97 26.26 -23.64
C LEU A 42 12.17 26.41 -22.35
N GLY A 43 12.72 25.97 -21.21
CA GLY A 43 12.12 26.14 -19.89
C GLY A 43 11.93 27.61 -19.54
N LYS A 44 12.96 28.44 -19.77
CA LYS A 44 12.87 29.91 -19.60
C LYS A 44 11.84 30.55 -20.52
N GLN A 45 11.72 30.06 -21.76
CA GLN A 45 10.78 30.56 -22.75
C GLN A 45 9.32 30.14 -22.45
N ALA A 46 9.11 28.94 -21.91
CA ALA A 46 7.81 28.46 -21.44
C ALA A 46 7.32 29.21 -20.19
N VAL A 47 8.23 29.54 -19.27
CA VAL A 47 7.93 30.37 -18.08
C VAL A 47 7.56 31.80 -18.48
N GLN A 48 8.19 32.37 -19.50
CA GLN A 48 7.82 33.69 -20.03
C GLN A 48 6.49 33.68 -20.81
N ALA A 49 6.18 32.59 -21.55
CA ALA A 49 4.92 32.43 -22.26
C ALA A 49 3.73 32.13 -21.32
N GLY A 50 3.96 31.46 -20.19
CA GLY A 50 2.95 31.17 -19.17
C GLY A 50 2.41 32.42 -18.44
N GLY A 51 3.14 33.54 -18.50
CA GLY A 51 2.72 34.82 -17.91
C GLY A 51 1.66 35.59 -18.70
N GLN A 52 1.51 35.36 -20.00
CA GLN A 52 0.54 36.07 -20.84
C GLN A 52 -0.81 35.36 -20.98
N SER A 53 -0.87 34.05 -20.75
CA SER A 53 -2.07 33.22 -20.97
C SER A 53 -3.10 33.26 -19.84
N THR A 54 -2.77 33.85 -18.68
CA THR A 54 -3.65 33.85 -17.50
C THR A 54 -4.47 35.14 -17.33
N GLN A 55 -4.29 36.14 -18.18
CA GLN A 55 -5.10 37.37 -18.15
C GLN A 55 -6.55 37.20 -18.62
N ALA A 56 -6.92 36.06 -19.22
CA ALA A 56 -8.26 35.81 -19.75
C ALA A 56 -9.17 34.97 -18.83
N LEU A 57 -8.68 34.48 -17.69
CA LEU A 57 -9.40 33.50 -16.85
C LEU A 57 -9.93 34.11 -15.54
N GLY A 58 -10.71 35.18 -15.64
CA GLY A 58 -11.56 35.67 -14.55
C GLY A 58 -10.86 36.26 -13.31
N PRO A 59 -11.64 36.94 -12.43
CA PRO A 59 -11.10 37.68 -11.28
C PRO A 59 -10.46 36.80 -10.20
N ASP A 60 -10.84 35.53 -10.08
CA ASP A 60 -10.31 34.62 -9.06
C ASP A 60 -8.90 34.13 -9.39
N VAL A 61 -8.59 33.86 -10.67
CA VAL A 61 -7.23 33.49 -11.10
C VAL A 61 -6.30 34.70 -11.07
N ALA A 62 -6.83 35.90 -11.34
CA ALA A 62 -6.08 37.14 -11.18
C ALA A 62 -5.71 37.41 -9.71
N ASN A 63 -6.63 37.17 -8.77
CA ASN A 63 -6.36 37.28 -7.33
C ASN A 63 -5.37 36.22 -6.85
N LEU A 64 -5.48 34.98 -7.33
CA LEU A 64 -4.53 33.90 -7.03
C LEU A 64 -3.14 34.23 -7.59
N ASN A 65 -3.02 34.72 -8.82
CA ASN A 65 -1.74 35.11 -9.40
C ASN A 65 -1.13 36.33 -8.71
N ALA A 66 -1.95 37.30 -8.27
CA ALA A 66 -1.47 38.41 -7.46
C ALA A 66 -0.90 37.92 -6.13
N LYS A 67 -1.58 36.96 -5.49
CA LYS A 67 -1.16 36.38 -4.22
C LYS A 67 0.06 35.46 -4.34
N ILE A 68 0.17 34.72 -5.44
CA ILE A 68 1.37 33.93 -5.77
C ILE A 68 2.56 34.86 -6.04
N SER A 69 2.35 35.96 -6.75
CA SER A 69 3.42 36.94 -6.99
C SER A 69 3.85 37.65 -5.71
N GLU A 70 2.92 37.95 -4.81
CA GLU A 70 3.18 38.51 -3.49
C GLU A 70 3.93 37.51 -2.58
N LEU A 71 3.51 36.26 -2.53
CA LEU A 71 4.22 35.19 -1.81
C LEU A 71 5.62 34.96 -2.38
N THR A 72 5.78 35.03 -3.71
CA THR A 72 7.09 34.86 -4.35
C THR A 72 8.03 36.02 -4.00
N ALA A 73 7.52 37.26 -3.98
CA ALA A 73 8.28 38.42 -3.52
C ALA A 73 8.66 38.32 -2.04
N GLN A 74 7.78 37.77 -1.22
CA GLN A 74 8.02 37.55 0.21
C GLN A 74 9.06 36.45 0.46
N VAL A 75 9.04 35.37 -0.31
CA VAL A 75 10.07 34.31 -0.28
C VAL A 75 11.43 34.85 -0.71
N GLN A 76 11.50 35.67 -1.76
CA GLN A 76 12.75 36.31 -2.16
C GLN A 76 13.28 37.30 -1.10
N SER A 77 12.39 38.07 -0.46
CA SER A 77 12.77 38.94 0.66
C SER A 77 13.33 38.15 1.84
N LEU A 78 12.66 37.06 2.23
CA LEU A 78 13.10 36.19 3.31
C LEU A 78 14.41 35.47 2.98
N GLN A 79 14.64 35.12 1.72
CA GLN A 79 15.93 34.57 1.27
C GLN A 79 17.05 35.60 1.36
N GLY A 80 16.81 36.85 0.93
CA GLY A 80 17.76 37.94 1.08
C GLY A 80 18.05 38.32 2.54
N ASP A 81 17.02 38.30 3.39
CA ASP A 81 17.17 38.52 4.84
C ASP A 81 17.93 37.38 5.51
N ASN A 82 17.72 36.14 5.10
CA ASN A 82 18.50 34.99 5.56
C ASN A 82 19.97 35.08 5.11
N GLU A 83 20.26 35.51 3.89
CA GLU A 83 21.63 35.74 3.44
C GLU A 83 22.30 36.88 4.22
N ASN A 84 21.57 37.98 4.49
CA ASN A 84 22.05 39.08 5.32
C ASN A 84 22.28 38.68 6.78
N LEU A 85 21.41 37.84 7.37
CA LEU A 85 21.59 37.28 8.70
C LEU A 85 22.78 36.31 8.76
N ARG A 86 23.00 35.55 7.69
CA ARG A 86 24.16 34.65 7.57
C ARG A 86 25.47 35.43 7.40
N ALA A 87 25.43 36.54 6.67
CA ALA A 87 26.54 37.48 6.58
C ALA A 87 26.81 38.18 7.94
N ALA A 88 25.76 38.60 8.66
CA ALA A 88 25.88 39.17 10.00
C ALA A 88 26.45 38.17 11.03
N ALA A 89 26.08 36.90 10.96
CA ALA A 89 26.63 35.83 11.79
C ALA A 89 28.14 35.59 11.59
N SER A 90 28.71 36.07 10.47
CA SER A 90 30.16 36.00 10.22
C SER A 90 30.96 37.20 10.74
N GLN A 91 30.32 38.22 11.32
CA GLN A 91 30.99 39.36 11.95
C GLN A 91 30.56 39.57 13.43
N GLN A 92 31.42 39.10 14.34
CA GLN A 92 31.65 39.57 15.73
C GLN A 92 30.58 39.42 16.85
N GLY A 93 30.94 38.66 17.89
CA GLY A 93 31.01 39.15 19.29
C GLY A 93 29.85 38.83 20.28
N PRO A 94 30.11 38.68 21.60
CA PRO A 94 29.24 37.97 22.57
C PRO A 94 27.95 38.69 23.03
N GLN A 95 27.62 39.86 22.45
CA GLN A 95 26.39 40.60 22.78
C GLN A 95 25.24 40.31 21.80
N SER A 96 25.46 39.51 20.76
CA SER A 96 24.43 39.10 19.79
C SER A 96 23.56 37.93 20.28
N ALA A 97 24.05 37.10 21.22
CA ALA A 97 23.38 35.85 21.62
C ALA A 97 21.93 36.01 22.11
N GLN A 98 21.58 37.16 22.70
CA GLN A 98 20.22 37.42 23.19
C GLN A 98 19.28 37.96 22.09
N VAL A 99 19.82 38.67 21.09
CA VAL A 99 19.07 39.12 19.90
C VAL A 99 18.92 37.96 18.91
N ASP A 100 19.93 37.09 18.81
CA ASP A 100 19.91 35.87 17.99
C ASP A 100 18.89 34.87 18.55
N ALA A 101 18.79 34.69 19.86
CA ALA A 101 17.77 33.84 20.48
C ALA A 101 16.34 34.39 20.29
N SER A 102 16.15 35.72 20.40
CA SER A 102 14.86 36.36 20.15
C SER A 102 14.41 36.22 18.70
N LYS A 103 15.33 36.43 17.75
CA LYS A 103 15.04 36.31 16.31
C LYS A 103 14.84 34.86 15.88
N LEU A 104 15.55 33.91 16.50
CA LEU A 104 15.33 32.49 16.27
C LEU A 104 13.94 32.06 16.78
N SER A 105 13.53 32.55 17.95
CA SER A 105 12.18 32.31 18.49
C SER A 105 11.09 32.91 17.60
N GLU A 106 11.27 34.14 17.10
CA GLU A 106 10.33 34.77 16.15
C GLU A 106 10.27 34.00 14.82
N ALA A 107 11.41 33.50 14.33
CA ALA A 107 11.46 32.69 13.12
C ALA A 107 10.81 31.31 13.30
N GLU A 108 10.96 30.68 14.46
CA GLU A 108 10.28 29.44 14.82
C GLU A 108 8.76 29.65 14.94
N GLU A 109 8.32 30.75 15.55
CA GLU A 109 6.90 31.13 15.63
C GLU A 109 6.29 31.40 14.25
N SER A 110 7.03 32.10 13.38
CA SER A 110 6.64 32.35 11.99
C SER A 110 6.53 31.04 11.19
N ASN A 111 7.49 30.11 11.34
CA ASN A 111 7.39 28.79 10.73
C ASN A 111 6.19 27.99 11.25
N ARG A 112 5.90 28.07 12.55
CA ARG A 112 4.71 27.43 13.14
C ARG A 112 3.41 27.99 12.58
N ALA A 113 3.35 29.31 12.37
CA ALA A 113 2.23 29.98 11.75
C ALA A 113 2.06 29.57 10.27
N LEU A 114 3.15 29.48 9.50
CA LEU A 114 3.15 29.02 8.12
C LEU A 114 2.69 27.56 7.98
N VAL A 115 3.12 26.68 8.90
CA VAL A 115 2.65 25.29 8.94
C VAL A 115 1.14 25.23 9.17
N SER A 116 0.62 25.99 10.15
CA SER A 116 -0.81 26.06 10.41
C SER A 116 -1.61 26.61 9.22
N GLN A 117 -1.04 27.59 8.51
CA GLN A 117 -1.67 28.18 7.33
C GLN A 117 -1.71 27.19 6.14
N ASN A 118 -0.65 26.41 5.94
CA ASN A 118 -0.60 25.34 4.94
C ASN A 118 -1.61 24.23 5.25
N GLU A 119 -1.80 23.90 6.53
CA GLU A 119 -2.79 22.91 6.96
C GLU A 119 -4.24 23.41 6.70
N GLN A 120 -4.49 24.70 6.92
CA GLN A 120 -5.76 25.33 6.53
C GLN A 120 -5.98 25.33 5.01
N LEU A 121 -4.95 25.63 4.22
CA LEU A 121 -5.02 25.61 2.75
C LEU A 121 -5.28 24.19 2.24
N LYS A 122 -4.62 23.17 2.82
CA LYS A 122 -4.88 21.76 2.51
C LYS A 122 -6.35 21.41 2.74
N GLY A 123 -6.91 21.78 3.89
CA GLY A 123 -8.33 21.58 4.20
C GLY A 123 -9.31 22.39 3.33
N GLN A 124 -8.87 23.46 2.66
CA GLN A 124 -9.66 24.17 1.65
C GLN A 124 -9.62 23.45 0.30
N VAL A 125 -8.45 22.95 -0.11
CA VAL A 125 -8.26 22.15 -1.33
C VAL A 125 -9.09 20.87 -1.27
N ASP A 126 -9.15 20.20 -0.11
CA ASP A 126 -9.97 18.99 0.06
C ASP A 126 -11.46 19.27 -0.09
N ARG A 127 -11.94 20.38 0.47
CA ARG A 127 -13.35 20.81 0.31
C ARG A 127 -13.70 21.17 -1.13
N LEU A 128 -12.80 21.86 -1.84
CA LEU A 128 -12.98 22.18 -3.25
C LEU A 128 -12.96 20.92 -4.12
N THR A 129 -12.11 19.95 -3.79
CA THR A 129 -12.05 18.66 -4.49
C THR A 129 -13.37 17.91 -4.34
N ALA A 130 -13.93 17.84 -3.13
CA ALA A 130 -15.22 17.20 -2.89
C ALA A 130 -16.38 17.89 -3.65
N GLN A 131 -16.33 19.21 -3.80
CA GLN A 131 -17.29 19.94 -4.64
C GLN A 131 -17.13 19.63 -6.12
N VAL A 132 -15.89 19.55 -6.62
CA VAL A 132 -15.61 19.15 -8.01
C VAL A 132 -16.12 17.73 -8.27
N ASP A 133 -15.92 16.80 -7.34
CA ASP A 133 -16.42 15.43 -7.47
C ASP A 133 -17.95 15.36 -7.48
N GLN A 134 -18.62 16.16 -6.64
CA GLN A 134 -20.09 16.31 -6.68
C GLN A 134 -20.59 16.86 -8.01
N LEU A 135 -19.94 17.91 -8.54
CA LEU A 135 -20.31 18.51 -9.83
C LEU A 135 -20.03 17.58 -10.99
N THR A 136 -18.95 16.79 -10.90
CA THR A 136 -18.56 15.79 -11.90
C THR A 136 -19.56 14.64 -11.92
N ALA A 137 -20.00 14.16 -10.75
CA ALA A 137 -21.06 13.15 -10.63
C ALA A 137 -22.42 13.67 -11.14
N GLN A 138 -22.73 14.95 -10.92
CA GLN A 138 -23.93 15.58 -11.49
C GLN A 138 -23.85 15.73 -13.02
N ALA A 139 -22.68 16.12 -13.55
CA ALA A 139 -22.45 16.24 -14.99
C ALA A 139 -22.50 14.89 -15.71
N ALA A 140 -21.94 13.83 -15.11
CA ALA A 140 -22.02 12.46 -15.62
C ALA A 140 -23.46 11.95 -15.69
N LYS A 141 -24.28 12.22 -14.67
CA LYS A 141 -25.73 11.90 -14.68
C LYS A 141 -26.51 12.68 -15.74
N ALA A 142 -26.11 13.90 -16.06
CA ALA A 142 -26.82 14.75 -17.02
C ALA A 142 -26.47 14.44 -18.49
N SER A 143 -25.32 13.80 -18.76
CA SER A 143 -24.79 13.62 -20.12
C SER A 143 -25.03 12.24 -20.75
N GLY A 144 -25.55 11.26 -19.99
CA GLY A 144 -26.00 9.96 -20.54
C GLY A 144 -24.91 9.14 -21.23
N ASN A 145 -23.63 9.44 -20.96
CA ASN A 145 -22.48 8.89 -21.65
C ASN A 145 -21.67 8.03 -20.67
N GLU A 146 -22.06 6.76 -20.51
CA GLU A 146 -21.51 5.83 -19.51
C GLU A 146 -19.98 5.67 -19.61
N GLN A 147 -19.41 5.64 -20.81
CA GLN A 147 -17.96 5.57 -21.03
C GLN A 147 -17.17 6.74 -20.45
N LEU A 148 -17.72 7.96 -20.51
CA LEU A 148 -17.05 9.13 -19.94
C LEU A 148 -17.15 9.12 -18.41
N GLY A 149 -18.24 8.57 -17.88
CA GLY A 149 -18.43 8.32 -16.45
C GLY A 149 -17.43 7.30 -15.89
N GLU A 150 -17.18 6.20 -16.62
CA GLU A 150 -16.18 5.20 -16.27
C GLU A 150 -14.76 5.77 -16.29
N GLN A 151 -14.39 6.56 -17.31
CA GLN A 151 -13.08 7.23 -17.35
C GLN A 151 -12.90 8.24 -16.19
N LEU A 152 -13.94 9.01 -15.85
CA LEU A 152 -13.88 9.94 -14.72
C LEU A 152 -13.76 9.20 -13.37
N ALA A 153 -14.46 8.08 -13.21
CA ALA A 153 -14.35 7.25 -12.01
C ALA A 153 -12.96 6.61 -11.87
N ALA A 154 -12.35 6.17 -12.98
CA ALA A 154 -10.98 5.65 -12.99
C ALA A 154 -9.97 6.72 -12.60
N ILE A 155 -10.08 7.93 -13.17
CA ILE A 155 -9.21 9.07 -12.83
C ILE A 155 -9.41 9.52 -11.37
N GLN A 156 -10.63 9.45 -10.84
CA GLN A 156 -10.90 9.75 -9.42
C GLN A 156 -10.22 8.73 -8.49
N HIS A 157 -10.33 7.44 -8.82
CA HIS A 157 -9.68 6.38 -8.04
C HIS A 157 -8.15 6.56 -8.04
N GLU A 158 -7.55 6.80 -9.21
CA GLU A 158 -6.10 7.00 -9.36
C GLU A 158 -5.62 8.24 -8.58
N ARG A 159 -6.40 9.33 -8.61
CA ARG A 159 -6.11 10.55 -7.84
C ARG A 159 -6.18 10.32 -6.33
N ASP A 160 -7.18 9.58 -5.86
CA ASP A 160 -7.36 9.31 -4.43
C ASP A 160 -6.26 8.36 -3.90
N GLU A 161 -5.82 7.42 -4.74
CA GLU A 161 -4.70 6.52 -4.46
C GLU A 161 -3.36 7.28 -4.39
N ILE A 162 -3.12 8.21 -5.33
CA ILE A 162 -1.96 9.11 -5.28
C ILE A 162 -1.98 9.98 -4.01
N ARG A 163 -3.16 10.46 -3.58
CA ARG A 163 -3.28 11.24 -2.33
C ARG A 163 -2.96 10.40 -1.10
N ALA A 164 -3.48 9.18 -1.02
CA ALA A 164 -3.18 8.27 0.08
C ALA A 164 -1.68 7.97 0.17
N ASN A 165 -1.03 7.74 -0.97
CA ASN A 165 0.43 7.54 -1.04
C ASN A 165 1.20 8.80 -0.60
N ASN A 166 0.74 9.99 -1.01
CA ASN A 166 1.38 11.25 -0.63
C ASN A 166 1.22 11.53 0.88
N ASP A 167 0.05 11.27 1.45
CA ASP A 167 -0.18 11.40 2.89
C ASP A 167 0.66 10.39 3.70
N SER A 168 0.80 9.15 3.21
CA SER A 168 1.69 8.15 3.82
C SER A 168 3.15 8.61 3.78
N LEU A 169 3.63 9.09 2.64
CA LEU A 169 5.00 9.57 2.48
C LEU A 169 5.25 10.82 3.35
N SER A 170 4.26 11.71 3.46
CA SER A 170 4.32 12.89 4.32
C SER A 170 4.40 12.50 5.80
N HIS A 171 3.67 11.46 6.21
CA HIS A 171 3.76 10.91 7.57
C HIS A 171 5.15 10.30 7.83
N GLU A 172 5.70 9.56 6.87
CA GLU A 172 7.04 8.97 6.98
C GLU A 172 8.11 10.05 7.12
N VAL A 173 8.04 11.12 6.31
CA VAL A 173 8.95 12.28 6.42
C VAL A 173 8.84 12.94 7.80
N ALA A 174 7.63 13.08 8.36
CA ALA A 174 7.45 13.63 9.70
C ALA A 174 8.12 12.75 10.78
N THR A 175 7.98 11.42 10.68
CA THR A 175 8.63 10.51 11.62
C THR A 175 10.16 10.56 11.55
N TYR A 176 10.74 10.64 10.35
CA TYR A 176 12.18 10.82 10.20
C TYR A 176 12.67 12.17 10.74
N GLN A 177 11.91 13.25 10.56
CA GLN A 177 12.25 14.55 11.12
C GLN A 177 12.24 14.53 12.66
N GLU A 178 11.28 13.84 13.27
CA GLU A 178 11.20 13.69 14.73
C GLU A 178 12.38 12.86 15.29
N GLN A 179 12.74 11.76 14.62
CA GLN A 179 13.92 10.96 14.98
C GLN A 179 15.22 11.77 14.85
N LEU A 180 15.34 12.60 13.81
CA LEU A 180 16.51 13.45 13.58
C LEU A 180 16.61 14.56 14.64
N ALA A 181 15.47 15.08 15.11
CA ALA A 181 15.43 16.02 16.23
C ALA A 181 15.87 15.37 17.55
N ALA A 182 15.39 14.15 17.85
CA ALA A 182 15.80 13.39 19.02
C ALA A 182 17.32 13.09 19.01
N CYS A 183 17.84 12.63 17.87
CA CYS A 183 19.27 12.37 17.70
C CYS A 183 20.13 13.63 17.90
N LYS A 184 19.68 14.78 17.41
CA LYS A 184 20.36 16.07 17.66
C LYS A 184 20.36 16.46 19.13
N GLN A 185 19.27 16.18 19.86
CA GLN A 185 19.18 16.47 21.29
C GLN A 185 20.17 15.59 22.09
N ASP A 186 20.28 14.31 21.75
CA ASP A 186 21.24 13.38 22.37
C ASP A 186 22.69 13.76 22.07
N LEU A 187 22.97 14.22 20.85
CA LEU A 187 24.28 14.76 20.49
C LEU A 187 24.64 15.96 21.37
N ALA A 188 23.72 16.92 21.53
CA ALA A 188 23.93 18.09 22.39
C ALA A 188 24.14 17.73 23.86
N ALA A 189 23.38 16.75 24.38
CA ALA A 189 23.54 16.25 25.75
C ALA A 189 24.92 15.58 25.95
N THR A 190 25.38 14.82 24.96
CA THR A 190 26.71 14.18 24.99
C THR A 190 27.82 15.22 24.93
N GLN A 191 27.67 16.25 24.11
CA GLN A 191 28.63 17.33 23.97
C GLN A 191 28.79 18.12 25.28
N ASN A 192 27.68 18.39 25.98
CA ASN A 192 27.71 19.01 27.31
C ASN A 192 28.45 18.13 28.34
N LYS A 193 28.28 16.81 28.30
CA LYS A 193 29.02 15.88 29.18
C LYS A 193 30.52 15.90 28.88
N VAL A 194 30.91 15.91 27.60
CA VAL A 194 32.32 16.01 27.19
C VAL A 194 32.95 17.29 27.72
N SER A 195 32.29 18.45 27.57
CA SER A 195 32.78 19.71 28.12
C SER A 195 32.87 19.72 29.65
N ALA A 196 31.96 19.02 30.34
CA ALA A 196 32.04 18.86 31.80
C ALA A 196 33.25 18.00 32.23
N TYR A 197 33.54 16.91 31.51
CA TYR A 197 34.72 16.09 31.76
C TYR A 197 36.02 16.83 31.46
N GLU A 198 36.08 17.62 30.39
CA GLU A 198 37.24 18.46 30.07
C GLU A 198 37.56 19.46 31.20
N GLN A 199 36.55 20.00 31.89
CA GLN A 199 36.77 20.88 33.05
C GLN A 199 37.26 20.14 34.31
N GLN A 200 36.98 18.83 34.43
CA GLN A 200 37.39 18.02 35.59
C GLN A 200 38.85 17.54 35.51
N ILE A 201 39.39 17.38 34.29
CA ILE A 201 40.78 16.95 34.05
C ILE A 201 41.82 17.82 34.80
N PRO A 202 41.80 19.17 34.74
CA PRO A 202 42.78 19.99 35.44
C PRO A 202 42.68 19.90 36.97
N GLN A 203 41.48 19.71 37.53
CA GLN A 203 41.30 19.49 38.98
C GLN A 203 41.95 18.18 39.45
N LEU A 204 41.75 17.09 38.70
CA LEU A 204 42.36 15.80 38.99
C LEU A 204 43.89 15.84 38.87
N GLN A 205 44.41 16.56 37.87
CA GLN A 205 45.85 16.79 37.75
C GLN A 205 46.43 17.56 38.94
N GLN A 206 45.72 18.58 39.43
CA GLN A 206 46.15 19.34 40.60
C GLN A 206 46.16 18.48 41.88
N GLN A 207 45.16 17.62 42.07
CA GLN A 207 45.12 16.67 43.18
C GLN A 207 46.26 15.66 43.13
N ALA A 208 46.61 15.16 41.95
CA ALA A 208 47.74 14.25 41.77
C ALA A 208 49.07 14.91 42.16
N SER A 209 49.28 16.19 41.81
CA SER A 209 50.48 16.94 42.23
C SER A 209 50.55 17.12 43.75
N GLN A 210 49.42 17.40 44.40
CA GLN A 210 49.36 17.55 45.86
C GLN A 210 49.70 16.24 46.60
N LEU A 211 49.23 15.10 46.11
CA LEU A 211 49.55 13.79 46.68
C LEU A 211 51.05 13.46 46.56
N GLN A 212 51.69 13.87 45.47
CA GLN A 212 53.12 13.70 45.27
C GLN A 212 53.94 14.53 46.27
N ASP A 213 53.53 15.78 46.53
CA ASP A 213 54.19 16.64 47.52
C ASP A 213 54.04 16.13 48.96
N ILE A 214 52.86 15.62 49.34
CA ILE A 214 52.62 15.03 50.65
C ILE A 214 53.50 13.79 50.86
N SER A 215 53.64 12.96 49.83
CA SER A 215 54.47 11.75 49.87
C SER A 215 55.95 12.09 50.12
N ARG A 216 56.44 13.19 49.53
CA ARG A 216 57.81 13.68 49.77
C ARG A 216 58.01 14.14 51.22
N GLN A 217 57.06 14.89 51.76
CA GLN A 217 57.14 15.41 53.14
C GLN A 217 57.15 14.29 54.20
N LEU A 218 56.42 13.20 53.95
CA LEU A 218 56.39 12.04 54.84
C LEU A 218 57.76 11.38 54.94
N GLU A 219 58.48 11.24 53.83
CA GLU A 219 59.80 10.61 53.79
C GLU A 219 60.86 11.45 54.53
N GLU A 220 60.81 12.78 54.38
CA GLU A 220 61.67 13.71 55.13
C GLU A 220 61.40 13.73 56.64
N SER A 221 60.17 13.37 57.06
CA SER A 221 59.83 13.25 58.48
C SER A 221 60.46 12.01 59.10
N LYS A 222 60.41 10.87 58.40
CA LYS A 222 61.00 9.60 58.84
C LYS A 222 62.51 9.71 59.09
N GLN A 223 63.23 10.38 58.18
CA GLN A 223 64.68 10.54 58.31
C GLN A 223 65.09 11.37 59.54
N ARG A 224 64.27 12.32 59.99
CA ARG A 224 64.54 13.14 61.18
C ARG A 224 64.37 12.38 62.48
N GLU A 225 63.40 11.47 62.55
CA GLU A 225 63.17 10.65 63.75
C GLU A 225 64.37 9.73 64.03
N GLU A 226 64.95 9.13 62.99
CA GLU A 226 66.07 8.20 63.09
C GLU A 226 67.36 8.88 63.60
N GLN A 227 67.56 10.16 63.26
CA GLN A 227 68.68 10.98 63.74
C GLN A 227 68.59 11.37 65.22
N LEU A 228 67.37 11.48 65.77
CA LEU A 228 67.16 11.82 67.17
C LEU A 228 67.41 10.61 68.08
N ARG A 229 67.01 9.40 67.64
CA ARG A 229 67.27 8.15 68.36
C ARG A 229 68.75 7.87 68.60
N THR A 230 69.61 8.24 67.65
CA THR A 230 71.07 8.02 67.73
C THR A 230 71.80 8.98 68.68
N GLN A 231 71.18 10.09 69.07
CA GLN A 231 71.77 11.07 69.99
C GLN A 231 71.51 10.75 71.46
N VAL A 232 70.37 10.12 71.75
CA VAL A 232 69.95 9.79 73.12
C VAL A 232 70.77 8.64 73.73
N SER A 233 71.40 7.79 72.92
CA SER A 233 72.17 6.64 73.42
C SER A 233 73.57 6.97 74.01
N LYS A 234 73.99 8.25 74.02
CA LYS A 234 75.38 8.64 74.36
C LYS A 234 75.60 9.21 75.77
N ILE A 235 74.59 9.30 76.63
CA ILE A 235 74.67 10.11 77.87
C ILE A 235 74.12 9.36 79.09
N GLU A 236 74.93 8.58 79.83
CA GLU A 236 74.67 8.21 81.24
C GLU A 236 75.98 7.96 82.04
N PRO A 237 76.15 8.53 83.27
CA PRO A 237 77.25 8.17 84.20
C PRO A 237 76.82 7.73 85.63
N ASN A 238 77.71 6.96 86.30
CA ASN A 238 77.58 6.32 87.63
C ASN A 238 78.09 7.15 88.84
N THR A 239 77.59 6.87 90.06
CA THR A 239 77.86 7.61 91.33
C THR A 239 78.12 6.70 92.54
N GLU A 240 79.28 6.78 93.24
CA GLU A 240 79.46 6.24 94.62
C GLU A 240 80.66 6.89 95.36
N THR A 241 80.46 7.67 96.44
CA THR A 241 81.55 8.11 97.36
C THR A 241 81.07 8.55 98.77
N GLY A 242 80.14 7.81 99.39
CA GLY A 242 79.55 8.20 100.70
C GLY A 242 79.88 7.30 101.91
N SER A 243 80.30 6.05 101.69
CA SER A 243 80.41 5.03 102.73
C SER A 243 81.69 5.11 103.56
N LEU A 244 82.75 5.74 103.03
CA LEU A 244 84.05 5.84 103.71
C LEU A 244 84.06 6.82 104.90
N GLN A 245 83.08 7.73 104.97
CA GLN A 245 83.10 8.83 105.95
C GLN A 245 82.48 8.45 107.31
N LYS A 246 81.67 7.39 107.38
CA LYS A 246 81.00 6.96 108.63
C LYS A 246 81.87 6.07 109.51
N ILE A 247 82.86 5.38 108.96
CA ILE A 247 83.76 4.50 109.72
C ILE A 247 84.75 5.33 110.57
N ALA A 248 85.11 6.53 110.12
CA ALA A 248 86.03 7.42 110.83
C ALA A 248 85.43 8.06 112.10
N GLY A 249 84.10 8.19 112.21
CA GLY A 249 83.45 8.92 113.30
C GLY A 249 83.25 8.14 114.60
N ALA A 250 83.28 6.81 114.56
CA ALA A 250 82.91 5.95 115.71
C ALA A 250 84.09 5.61 116.65
N ALA A 251 85.31 6.05 116.34
CA ALA A 251 86.52 5.72 117.11
C ALA A 251 86.75 6.59 118.36
N SER A 252 85.92 7.59 118.62
CA SER A 252 86.20 8.70 119.55
C SER A 252 85.68 8.52 120.98
N GLY A 253 85.08 7.37 121.36
CA GLY A 253 84.28 7.26 122.59
C GLY A 253 84.68 6.24 123.69
N ALA A 254 85.70 5.39 123.54
CA ALA A 254 85.97 4.32 124.54
C ALA A 254 87.29 4.52 125.32
N THR A 255 87.35 4.11 126.59
CA THR A 255 88.36 4.52 127.58
C THR A 255 89.44 3.47 127.94
N SER A 256 89.42 2.28 127.32
CA SER A 256 90.54 1.30 127.35
C SER A 256 90.73 0.60 125.99
N GLU A 257 91.95 0.13 125.68
CA GLU A 257 92.34 -0.41 124.36
C GLU A 257 91.67 -1.76 123.98
N PRO A 258 91.50 -2.74 124.91
CA PRO A 258 90.77 -3.98 124.63
C PRO A 258 89.27 -3.78 124.42
N GLU A 259 88.66 -2.83 125.15
CA GLU A 259 87.25 -2.49 125.01
C GLU A 259 86.99 -1.68 123.73
N ARG A 260 87.91 -0.80 123.31
CA ARG A 260 87.86 -0.11 122.00
C ARG A 260 87.84 -1.09 120.84
N ALA A 261 88.74 -2.07 120.85
CA ALA A 261 88.80 -3.09 119.81
C ALA A 261 87.56 -3.99 119.81
N THR A 262 87.07 -4.39 120.99
CA THR A 262 85.87 -5.24 121.11
C THR A 262 84.60 -4.49 120.74
N ALA A 263 84.47 -3.20 121.11
CA ALA A 263 83.35 -2.35 120.73
C ALA A 263 83.38 -2.00 119.24
N MET A 264 84.56 -1.73 118.65
CA MET A 264 84.72 -1.57 117.21
C MET A 264 84.39 -2.85 116.45
N LEU A 265 84.81 -4.02 116.93
CA LEU A 265 84.53 -5.30 116.29
C LEU A 265 83.05 -5.67 116.41
N THR A 266 82.43 -5.45 117.57
CA THR A 266 80.99 -5.72 117.79
C THR A 266 80.14 -4.77 116.96
N LEU A 267 80.48 -3.48 116.93
CA LEU A 267 79.81 -2.50 116.07
C LEU A 267 80.05 -2.81 114.59
N ALA A 268 81.27 -3.25 114.21
CA ALA A 268 81.56 -3.66 112.84
C ALA A 268 80.79 -4.93 112.44
N MET A 269 80.62 -5.90 113.34
CA MET A 269 79.80 -7.10 113.10
C MET A 269 78.31 -6.76 113.01
N GLN A 270 77.79 -5.92 113.90
CA GLN A 270 76.39 -5.46 113.81
C GLN A 270 76.14 -4.61 112.57
N LEU A 271 77.08 -3.73 112.21
CA LEU A 271 77.00 -2.93 111.01
C LEU A 271 77.13 -3.83 109.77
N HIS A 272 78.01 -4.83 109.80
CA HIS A 272 78.16 -5.84 108.75
C HIS A 272 76.87 -6.63 108.56
N ASP A 273 76.30 -7.19 109.63
CA ASP A 273 75.05 -7.95 109.55
C ASP A 273 73.89 -7.06 109.10
N GLN A 274 73.85 -5.82 109.56
CA GLN A 274 72.89 -4.83 109.08
C GLN A 274 73.08 -4.49 107.59
N TYR A 275 74.31 -4.38 107.09
CA TYR A 275 74.60 -4.18 105.67
C TYR A 275 74.32 -5.44 104.84
N VAL A 276 74.55 -6.63 105.38
CA VAL A 276 74.26 -7.90 104.72
C VAL A 276 72.76 -8.13 104.62
N ASP A 277 72.00 -7.85 105.67
CA ASP A 277 70.54 -8.00 105.64
C ASP A 277 69.88 -6.89 104.81
N LYS A 278 70.38 -5.65 104.87
CA LYS A 278 69.98 -4.60 103.93
C LYS A 278 70.35 -4.98 102.49
N GLY A 279 71.52 -5.57 102.27
CA GLY A 279 71.94 -6.05 100.96
C GLY A 279 71.07 -7.19 100.44
N LYS A 280 70.69 -8.15 101.29
CA LYS A 280 69.75 -9.23 100.94
C LYS A 280 68.34 -8.71 100.68
N ALA A 281 67.85 -7.76 101.49
CA ALA A 281 66.55 -7.12 101.29
C ALA A 281 66.53 -6.31 99.99
N GLN A 282 67.58 -5.51 99.74
CA GLN A 282 67.74 -4.74 98.52
C GLN A 282 67.90 -5.65 97.30
N ALA A 283 68.61 -6.77 97.41
CA ALA A 283 68.71 -7.75 96.33
C ALA A 283 67.35 -8.39 96.00
N ARG A 284 66.54 -8.72 97.02
CA ARG A 284 65.16 -9.23 96.82
C ARG A 284 64.25 -8.17 96.20
N GLU A 285 64.27 -6.96 96.72
CA GLU A 285 63.50 -5.83 96.20
C GLU A 285 63.88 -5.53 94.75
N ILE A 286 65.18 -5.53 94.42
CA ILE A 286 65.65 -5.39 93.04
C ILE A 286 65.15 -6.56 92.19
N THR A 287 65.23 -7.79 92.67
CA THR A 287 64.81 -8.97 91.89
C THR A 287 63.30 -8.96 91.63
N GLU A 288 62.47 -8.68 92.64
CA GLU A 288 61.02 -8.58 92.51
C GLU A 288 60.61 -7.38 91.64
N ALA A 289 61.22 -6.21 91.83
CA ALA A 289 60.98 -5.05 90.99
C ALA A 289 61.45 -5.29 89.54
N SER A 290 62.56 -5.99 89.33
CA SER A 290 63.04 -6.38 88.01
C SER A 290 62.11 -7.38 87.34
N GLN A 291 61.61 -8.38 88.08
CA GLN A 291 60.70 -9.38 87.56
C GLN A 291 59.34 -8.75 87.21
N ALA A 292 58.79 -7.90 88.08
CA ALA A 292 57.57 -7.15 87.81
C ALA A 292 57.71 -6.24 86.58
N LYS A 293 58.83 -5.51 86.46
CA LYS A 293 59.12 -4.69 85.26
C LYS A 293 59.28 -5.53 84.00
N TYR A 294 59.89 -6.71 84.11
CA TYR A 294 60.03 -7.62 82.97
C TYR A 294 58.66 -8.14 82.50
N GLU A 295 57.83 -8.61 83.42
CA GLU A 295 56.48 -9.11 83.12
C GLU A 295 55.60 -8.00 82.54
N GLU A 296 55.69 -6.78 83.09
CA GLU A 296 55.00 -5.60 82.54
C GLU A 296 55.47 -5.29 81.11
N LEU A 297 56.79 -5.25 80.86
CA LEU A 297 57.35 -4.98 79.54
C LEU A 297 56.93 -6.05 78.52
N VAL A 298 56.97 -7.33 78.90
CA VAL A 298 56.54 -8.44 78.03
C VAL A 298 55.04 -8.35 77.76
N SER A 299 54.21 -8.02 78.76
CA SER A 299 52.77 -7.82 78.57
C SER A 299 52.48 -6.66 77.63
N GLN A 300 53.15 -5.52 77.81
CA GLN A 300 53.00 -4.36 76.92
C GLN A 300 53.46 -4.69 75.50
N ALA A 301 54.59 -5.38 75.34
CA ALA A 301 55.10 -5.81 74.03
C ALA A 301 54.14 -6.78 73.33
N ASN A 302 53.59 -7.75 74.06
CA ASN A 302 52.59 -8.68 73.54
C ASN A 302 51.30 -7.96 73.15
N SER A 303 50.80 -7.05 73.99
CA SER A 303 49.60 -6.26 73.68
C SER A 303 49.80 -5.38 72.45
N TYR A 304 50.97 -4.76 72.31
CA TYR A 304 51.33 -3.97 71.14
C TYR A 304 51.40 -4.85 69.88
N SER A 305 52.10 -5.99 69.95
CA SER A 305 52.22 -6.91 68.81
C SER A 305 50.88 -7.49 68.37
N SER A 306 49.99 -7.84 69.30
CA SER A 306 48.64 -8.33 68.96
C SER A 306 47.86 -7.23 68.26
N ARG A 307 47.84 -6.02 68.82
CA ARG A 307 47.12 -4.89 68.21
C ARG A 307 47.64 -4.59 66.80
N THR A 308 48.95 -4.57 66.58
CA THR A 308 49.52 -4.34 65.24
C THR A 308 49.15 -5.44 64.26
N ARG A 309 49.08 -6.71 64.70
CA ARG A 309 48.61 -7.80 63.83
C ARG A 309 47.13 -7.66 63.50
N ASP A 310 46.30 -7.36 64.49
CA ASP A 310 44.86 -7.18 64.30
C ASP A 310 44.58 -6.01 63.35
N GLU A 311 45.25 -4.87 63.53
CA GLU A 311 45.16 -3.71 62.65
C GLU A 311 45.62 -4.04 61.21
N ALA A 312 46.70 -4.81 61.05
CA ALA A 312 47.18 -5.24 59.74
C ALA A 312 46.24 -6.24 59.05
N ASP A 313 45.67 -7.18 59.81
CA ASP A 313 44.71 -8.17 59.32
C ASP A 313 43.39 -7.49 58.91
N GLU A 314 42.92 -6.52 59.71
CA GLU A 314 41.74 -5.68 59.43
C GLU A 314 41.94 -4.90 58.12
N TYR A 315 43.06 -4.19 58.00
CA TYR A 315 43.41 -3.44 56.79
C TYR A 315 43.50 -4.35 55.55
N GLY A 316 44.12 -5.53 55.71
CA GLY A 316 44.23 -6.52 54.65
C GLY A 316 42.87 -7.08 54.21
N ARG A 317 41.92 -7.26 55.15
CA ARG A 317 40.54 -7.66 54.84
C ARG A 317 39.79 -6.57 54.09
N GLN A 318 39.87 -5.32 54.55
CA GLN A 318 39.22 -4.20 53.88
C GLN A 318 39.74 -4.03 52.45
N THR A 319 41.06 -4.05 52.26
CA THR A 319 41.66 -3.92 50.93
C THR A 319 41.19 -5.02 49.97
N ARG A 320 41.09 -6.27 50.46
CA ARG A 320 40.57 -7.37 49.63
C ARG A 320 39.09 -7.22 49.32
N ALA A 321 38.28 -6.83 50.30
CA ALA A 321 36.85 -6.60 50.09
C ALA A 321 36.59 -5.46 49.10
N ASP A 322 37.33 -4.36 49.20
CA ASP A 322 37.23 -3.23 48.26
C ASP A 322 37.66 -3.64 46.85
N ALA A 323 38.73 -4.44 46.73
CA ALA A 323 39.19 -4.97 45.44
C ALA A 323 38.18 -5.94 44.80
N GLU A 324 37.59 -6.84 45.60
CA GLU A 324 36.54 -7.77 45.17
C GLU A 324 35.30 -6.99 44.70
N ALA A 325 34.84 -6.01 45.49
CA ALA A 325 33.69 -5.18 45.13
C ALA A 325 33.92 -4.39 43.83
N TYR A 326 35.12 -3.83 43.64
CA TYR A 326 35.48 -3.14 42.40
C TYR A 326 35.50 -4.09 41.20
N SER A 327 36.05 -5.30 41.37
CA SER A 327 36.07 -6.33 40.33
C SER A 327 34.67 -6.75 39.92
N ASP A 328 33.80 -7.04 40.89
CA ASP A 328 32.41 -7.43 40.66
C ASP A 328 31.63 -6.33 39.93
N GLN A 329 31.81 -5.07 40.34
CA GLN A 329 31.20 -3.94 39.65
C GLN A 329 31.68 -3.83 38.20
N THR A 330 32.98 -4.02 37.95
CA THR A 330 33.56 -3.95 36.61
C THR A 330 33.01 -5.06 35.72
N HIS A 331 32.91 -6.29 36.23
CA HIS A 331 32.32 -7.41 35.52
C HIS A 331 30.83 -7.18 35.23
N ALA A 332 30.06 -6.71 36.21
CA ALA A 332 28.64 -6.41 36.03
C ALA A 332 28.41 -5.34 34.93
N GLN A 333 29.25 -4.30 34.89
CA GLN A 333 29.18 -3.28 33.84
C GLN A 333 29.55 -3.83 32.46
N ALA A 334 30.58 -4.69 32.39
CA ALA A 334 30.98 -5.33 31.14
C ALA A 334 29.91 -6.30 30.61
N ASP A 335 29.26 -7.04 31.49
CA ASP A 335 28.15 -7.94 31.16
C ASP A 335 26.92 -7.16 30.70
N ASP A 336 26.56 -6.07 31.39
CA ASP A 336 25.45 -5.18 30.98
C ASP A 336 25.70 -4.58 29.60
N TYR A 337 26.92 -4.08 29.36
CA TYR A 337 27.30 -3.55 28.05
C TYR A 337 27.21 -4.62 26.96
N SER A 338 27.76 -5.81 27.20
CA SER A 338 27.73 -6.92 26.24
C SER A 338 26.30 -7.36 25.93
N ASN A 339 25.43 -7.41 26.93
CA ASN A 339 24.02 -7.75 26.76
C ASN A 339 23.28 -6.69 25.94
N LYS A 340 23.53 -5.40 26.20
CA LYS A 340 22.97 -4.30 25.39
C LYS A 340 23.40 -4.38 23.94
N THR A 341 24.69 -4.60 23.68
CA THR A 341 25.20 -4.74 22.30
C THR A 341 24.57 -5.94 21.59
N ARG A 342 24.43 -7.09 22.27
CA ARG A 342 23.78 -8.27 21.69
C ARG A 342 22.29 -8.01 21.40
N ALA A 343 21.57 -7.42 22.34
CA ALA A 343 20.16 -7.09 22.15
C ALA A 343 19.94 -6.15 20.96
N GLN A 344 20.78 -5.11 20.81
CA GLN A 344 20.73 -4.21 19.66
C GLN A 344 21.05 -4.92 18.34
N ALA A 345 22.02 -5.83 18.34
CA ALA A 345 22.35 -6.63 17.16
C ALA A 345 21.21 -7.58 16.76
N ASP A 346 20.58 -8.23 17.75
CA ASP A 346 19.44 -9.11 17.54
C ASP A 346 18.23 -8.32 17.01
N GLU A 347 17.97 -7.13 17.56
CA GLU A 347 16.92 -6.24 17.10
C GLU A 347 17.14 -5.79 15.65
N TYR A 348 18.34 -5.33 15.31
CA TYR A 348 18.70 -4.96 13.95
C TYR A 348 18.57 -6.13 12.97
N SER A 349 19.03 -7.33 13.37
CA SER A 349 18.88 -8.53 12.55
C SER A 349 17.41 -8.89 12.34
N ASN A 350 16.56 -8.73 13.35
CA ASN A 350 15.13 -9.01 13.23
C ASN A 350 14.44 -8.01 12.32
N GLN A 351 14.76 -6.72 12.43
CA GLN A 351 14.24 -5.69 11.53
C GLN A 351 14.64 -5.96 10.07
N THR A 352 15.91 -6.32 9.84
CA THR A 352 16.41 -6.63 8.49
C THR A 352 15.69 -7.85 7.90
N ARG A 353 15.44 -8.89 8.70
CA ARG A 353 14.69 -10.07 8.26
C ARG A 353 13.23 -9.73 7.96
N ALA A 354 12.57 -8.97 8.84
CA ALA A 354 11.19 -8.55 8.63
C ALA A 354 11.02 -7.74 7.33
N GLN A 355 11.93 -6.81 7.05
CA GLN A 355 11.94 -6.05 5.80
C GLN A 355 12.15 -6.94 4.57
N ALA A 356 13.05 -7.94 4.68
CA ALA A 356 13.28 -8.88 3.60
C ALA A 356 12.06 -9.78 3.34
N ASP A 357 11.41 -10.26 4.41
CA ASP A 357 10.20 -11.06 4.34
C ASP A 357 9.05 -10.25 3.72
N GLU A 358 8.85 -8.99 4.15
CA GLU A 358 7.85 -8.09 3.58
C GLU A 358 8.08 -7.82 2.08
N TYR A 359 9.33 -7.57 1.68
CA TYR A 359 9.68 -7.39 0.27
C TYR A 359 9.41 -8.66 -0.54
N SER A 360 9.73 -9.83 0.02
CA SER A 360 9.47 -11.12 -0.62
C SER A 360 7.96 -11.36 -0.79
N ASP A 361 7.16 -11.10 0.24
CA ASP A 361 5.71 -11.26 0.22
C ASP A 361 5.07 -10.33 -0.81
N LYS A 362 5.51 -9.08 -0.89
CA LYS A 362 5.05 -8.13 -1.91
C LYS A 362 5.38 -8.60 -3.33
N THR A 363 6.60 -9.07 -3.54
CA THR A 363 7.03 -9.59 -4.85
C THR A 363 6.20 -10.81 -5.27
N HIS A 364 5.90 -11.70 -4.33
CA HIS A 364 5.04 -12.85 -4.59
C HIS A 364 3.60 -12.43 -4.88
N ALA A 365 3.04 -11.49 -4.11
CA ALA A 365 1.70 -10.98 -4.34
C ALA A 365 1.56 -10.31 -5.72
N ASP A 366 2.53 -9.49 -6.13
CA ASP A 366 2.55 -8.85 -7.45
C ASP A 366 2.65 -9.90 -8.58
N ALA A 367 3.48 -10.93 -8.39
CA ALA A 367 3.59 -12.03 -9.34
C ALA A 367 2.29 -12.85 -9.47
N ASP A 368 1.64 -13.14 -8.35
CA ASP A 368 0.35 -13.85 -8.32
C ASP A 368 -0.76 -13.01 -8.96
N ALA A 369 -0.79 -11.70 -8.72
CA ALA A 369 -1.74 -10.79 -9.34
C ALA A 369 -1.54 -10.74 -10.88
N TYR A 370 -0.29 -10.64 -11.33
CA TYR A 370 0.03 -10.67 -12.76
C TYR A 370 -0.38 -11.99 -13.42
N ALA A 371 -0.13 -13.12 -12.75
CA ALA A 371 -0.53 -14.43 -13.23
C ALA A 371 -2.06 -14.56 -13.33
N GLN A 372 -2.81 -14.10 -12.32
CA GLN A 372 -4.26 -14.09 -12.33
C GLN A 372 -4.82 -13.24 -13.47
N GLU A 373 -4.28 -12.05 -13.68
CA GLU A 373 -4.71 -11.17 -14.77
C GLU A 373 -4.44 -11.80 -16.14
N THR A 374 -3.27 -12.43 -16.32
CA THR A 374 -2.93 -13.14 -17.56
C THR A 374 -3.92 -14.28 -17.82
N HIS A 375 -4.28 -15.04 -16.80
CA HIS A 375 -5.29 -16.10 -16.91
C HIS A 375 -6.67 -15.55 -17.24
N ARG A 376 -7.10 -14.49 -16.55
CA ARG A 376 -8.40 -13.83 -16.80
C ARG A 376 -8.52 -13.38 -18.25
N VAL A 377 -7.50 -12.71 -18.79
CA VAL A 377 -7.49 -12.25 -20.19
C VAL A 377 -7.51 -13.43 -21.17
N ALA A 378 -6.79 -14.51 -20.86
CA ALA A 378 -6.80 -15.72 -21.69
C ALA A 378 -8.16 -16.42 -21.69
N ASP A 379 -8.83 -16.48 -20.53
CA ASP A 379 -10.18 -17.04 -20.39
C ASP A 379 -11.21 -16.19 -21.14
N GLU A 380 -11.17 -14.86 -20.99
CA GLU A 380 -12.04 -13.93 -21.74
C GLU A 380 -11.88 -14.06 -23.25
N TYR A 381 -10.63 -14.19 -23.73
CA TYR A 381 -10.36 -14.40 -25.14
C TYR A 381 -10.91 -15.73 -25.65
N SER A 382 -10.77 -16.79 -24.84
CA SER A 382 -11.28 -18.12 -25.15
C SER A 382 -12.82 -18.14 -25.20
N ASP A 383 -13.47 -17.50 -24.23
CA ASP A 383 -14.93 -17.38 -24.17
C ASP A 383 -15.48 -16.58 -25.35
N LYS A 384 -14.82 -15.48 -25.72
CA LYS A 384 -15.19 -14.70 -26.90
C LYS A 384 -15.09 -15.52 -28.19
N THR A 385 -13.97 -16.24 -28.35
CA THR A 385 -13.76 -17.11 -29.52
C THR A 385 -14.83 -18.19 -29.60
N ARG A 386 -15.21 -18.77 -28.46
CA ARG A 386 -16.28 -19.77 -28.39
C ARG A 386 -17.64 -19.18 -28.72
N ALA A 387 -17.97 -18.00 -28.18
CA ALA A 387 -19.22 -17.32 -28.47
C ALA A 387 -19.35 -16.93 -29.96
N ASP A 388 -18.26 -16.48 -30.58
CA ASP A 388 -18.23 -16.17 -32.01
C ASP A 388 -18.45 -17.43 -32.86
N ALA A 389 -17.84 -18.55 -32.47
CA ALA A 389 -18.04 -19.85 -33.13
C ALA A 389 -19.48 -20.36 -32.99
N ASP A 390 -20.07 -20.26 -31.79
CA ASP A 390 -21.45 -20.66 -31.52
C ASP A 390 -22.44 -19.78 -32.32
N ASN A 391 -22.20 -18.46 -32.40
CA ASN A 391 -22.99 -17.54 -33.21
C ASN A 391 -22.91 -17.86 -34.71
N TYR A 392 -21.71 -18.12 -35.22
CA TYR A 392 -21.53 -18.49 -36.62
C TYR A 392 -22.24 -19.81 -36.95
N SER A 393 -22.16 -20.80 -36.06
CA SER A 393 -22.88 -22.06 -36.20
C SER A 393 -24.39 -21.83 -36.20
N ALA A 394 -24.93 -21.03 -35.27
CA ALA A 394 -26.35 -20.71 -35.20
C ALA A 394 -26.86 -20.01 -36.46
N GLN A 395 -26.12 -19.02 -36.98
CA GLN A 395 -26.46 -18.34 -38.24
C GLN A 395 -26.47 -19.30 -39.43
N THR A 396 -25.50 -20.21 -39.49
CA THR A 396 -25.42 -21.21 -40.55
C THR A 396 -26.61 -22.16 -40.49
N HIS A 397 -27.00 -22.60 -39.30
CA HIS A 397 -28.19 -23.42 -39.10
C HIS A 397 -29.47 -22.68 -39.50
N GLN A 398 -29.64 -21.43 -39.07
CA GLN A 398 -30.80 -20.63 -39.43
C GLN A 398 -30.92 -20.45 -40.95
N ALA A 399 -29.82 -20.11 -41.63
CA ALA A 399 -29.83 -19.97 -43.09
C ALA A 399 -30.17 -21.30 -43.80
N ALA A 400 -29.71 -22.43 -43.27
CA ALA A 400 -30.05 -23.75 -43.78
C ALA A 400 -31.54 -24.07 -43.57
N ASP A 401 -32.10 -23.76 -42.40
CA ASP A 401 -33.52 -23.95 -42.10
C ASP A 401 -34.41 -23.07 -42.99
N GLU A 402 -34.05 -21.80 -43.18
CA GLU A 402 -34.74 -20.88 -44.10
C GLU A 402 -34.73 -21.40 -45.55
N TYR A 403 -33.59 -21.93 -46.00
CA TYR A 403 -33.49 -22.55 -47.32
C TYR A 403 -34.36 -23.81 -47.44
N ALA A 404 -34.36 -24.65 -46.40
CA ALA A 404 -35.18 -25.86 -46.35
C ALA A 404 -36.68 -25.52 -46.38
N ASP A 405 -37.12 -24.50 -45.65
CA ASP A 405 -38.51 -24.06 -45.64
C ASP A 405 -38.92 -23.45 -46.98
N LYS A 406 -38.04 -22.68 -47.63
CA LYS A 406 -38.30 -22.20 -49.00
C LYS A 406 -38.46 -23.35 -49.99
N ALA A 407 -37.56 -24.34 -49.93
CA ALA A 407 -37.64 -25.50 -50.81
C ALA A 407 -38.94 -26.31 -50.57
N ARG A 408 -39.40 -26.42 -49.31
CA ARG A 408 -40.70 -27.02 -48.98
C ARG A 408 -41.86 -26.21 -49.54
N ALA A 409 -41.86 -24.89 -49.35
CA ALA A 409 -42.92 -24.02 -49.85
C ALA A 409 -43.03 -24.06 -51.38
N ASP A 410 -41.89 -24.06 -52.10
CA ASP A 410 -41.86 -24.19 -53.55
C ASP A 410 -42.41 -25.57 -54.00
N ALA A 411 -42.07 -26.64 -53.28
CA ALA A 411 -42.59 -27.98 -53.54
C ALA A 411 -44.11 -28.06 -53.28
N GLU A 412 -44.61 -27.49 -52.18
CA GLU A 412 -46.04 -27.41 -51.87
C GLU A 412 -46.80 -26.59 -52.93
N GLY A 413 -46.22 -25.48 -53.38
CA GLY A 413 -46.76 -24.65 -54.46
C GLY A 413 -46.88 -25.44 -55.77
N TYR A 414 -45.83 -26.15 -56.17
CA TYR A 414 -45.84 -27.00 -57.35
C TYR A 414 -46.92 -28.09 -57.27
N VAL A 415 -47.02 -28.76 -56.12
CA VAL A 415 -48.04 -29.80 -55.89
C VAL A 415 -49.44 -29.20 -55.99
N LYS A 416 -49.68 -28.03 -55.39
CA LYS A 416 -50.96 -27.31 -55.47
C LYS A 416 -51.33 -26.94 -56.90
N ASP A 417 -50.39 -26.40 -57.68
CA ASP A 417 -50.63 -26.04 -59.08
C ASP A 417 -50.97 -27.28 -59.91
N LYS A 418 -50.30 -28.41 -59.66
CA LYS A 418 -50.61 -29.68 -60.30
C LYS A 418 -51.98 -30.23 -59.93
N HIS A 419 -52.42 -30.05 -58.68
CA HIS A 419 -53.79 -30.38 -58.28
C HIS A 419 -54.82 -29.51 -59.00
N VAL A 420 -54.60 -28.20 -59.08
CA VAL A 420 -55.52 -27.30 -59.81
C VAL A 420 -55.57 -27.64 -61.31
N GLU A 421 -54.45 -27.97 -61.93
CA GLU A 421 -54.41 -28.42 -63.32
C GLU A 421 -55.20 -29.72 -63.51
N ALA A 422 -55.06 -30.68 -62.58
CA ALA A 422 -55.83 -31.91 -62.58
C ALA A 422 -57.34 -31.67 -62.40
N ASP A 423 -57.74 -30.82 -61.45
CA ASP A 423 -59.14 -30.45 -61.19
C ASP A 423 -59.77 -29.77 -62.42
N ASN A 424 -59.04 -28.86 -63.07
CA ASN A 424 -59.49 -28.20 -64.30
C ASN A 424 -59.64 -29.19 -65.46
N TYR A 425 -58.70 -30.13 -65.59
CA TYR A 425 -58.80 -31.18 -66.60
C TYR A 425 -60.02 -32.07 -66.36
N GLU A 426 -60.25 -32.48 -65.10
CA GLU A 426 -61.44 -33.25 -64.73
C GLU A 426 -62.74 -32.48 -65.03
N ALA A 427 -62.80 -31.19 -64.68
CA ALA A 427 -63.95 -30.35 -64.97
C ALA A 427 -64.21 -30.21 -66.48
N GLU A 428 -63.18 -30.06 -67.31
CA GLU A 428 -63.34 -29.98 -68.77
C GLU A 428 -63.79 -31.32 -69.36
N VAL A 429 -63.29 -32.44 -68.85
CA VAL A 429 -63.76 -33.78 -69.23
C VAL A 429 -65.24 -33.95 -68.89
N GLN A 430 -65.65 -33.56 -67.67
CA GLN A 430 -67.05 -33.60 -67.25
C GLN A 430 -67.93 -32.69 -68.12
N ARG A 431 -67.46 -31.47 -68.42
CA ARG A 431 -68.16 -30.52 -69.30
C ARG A 431 -68.37 -31.07 -70.70
N ARG A 432 -67.31 -31.66 -71.30
CA ARG A 432 -67.40 -32.32 -72.61
C ARG A 432 -68.36 -33.50 -72.60
N SER A 433 -68.36 -34.30 -71.54
CA SER A 433 -69.30 -35.41 -71.37
C SER A 433 -70.74 -34.89 -71.32
N ALA A 434 -71.02 -33.87 -70.50
CA ALA A 434 -72.35 -33.28 -70.38
C ALA A 434 -72.82 -32.63 -71.69
N GLU A 435 -71.92 -31.97 -72.42
CA GLU A 435 -72.22 -31.39 -73.73
C GLU A 435 -72.53 -32.47 -74.77
N TYR A 436 -71.76 -33.57 -74.78
CA TYR A 436 -72.00 -34.71 -75.65
C TYR A 436 -73.35 -35.38 -75.35
N ASP A 437 -73.66 -35.60 -74.07
CA ASP A 437 -74.96 -36.14 -73.64
C ASP A 437 -76.12 -35.22 -74.02
N SER A 438 -75.93 -33.91 -73.88
CA SER A 438 -76.92 -32.90 -74.27
C SER A 438 -77.16 -32.91 -75.78
N LYS A 439 -76.10 -32.93 -76.61
CA LYS A 439 -76.20 -33.01 -78.07
C LYS A 439 -76.91 -34.28 -78.51
N THR A 440 -76.57 -35.41 -77.89
CA THR A 440 -77.20 -36.70 -78.19
C THR A 440 -78.69 -36.67 -77.85
N ARG A 441 -79.07 -36.12 -76.68
CA ARG A 441 -80.49 -35.93 -76.29
C ARG A 441 -81.24 -35.00 -77.23
N ALA A 442 -80.67 -33.83 -77.55
CA ALA A 442 -81.29 -32.87 -78.46
C ALA A 442 -81.50 -33.47 -79.87
N ALA A 443 -80.50 -34.18 -80.40
CA ALA A 443 -80.62 -34.87 -81.69
C ALA A 443 -81.72 -35.95 -81.65
N ALA A 444 -81.84 -36.69 -80.56
CA ALA A 444 -82.91 -37.67 -80.37
C ALA A 444 -84.29 -37.01 -80.27
N GLU A 445 -84.41 -35.88 -79.56
CA GLU A 445 -85.65 -35.10 -79.46
C GLU A 445 -86.08 -34.52 -80.81
N ASP A 446 -85.14 -33.96 -81.58
CA ASP A 446 -85.42 -33.41 -82.90
C ASP A 446 -85.80 -34.51 -83.89
N TYR A 447 -85.13 -35.66 -83.85
CA TYR A 447 -85.56 -36.83 -84.61
C TYR A 447 -86.98 -37.27 -84.23
N ALA A 448 -87.30 -37.32 -82.94
CA ALA A 448 -88.64 -37.66 -82.47
C ALA A 448 -89.70 -36.63 -82.91
N LYS A 449 -89.37 -35.33 -82.93
CA LYS A 449 -90.25 -34.28 -83.48
C LYS A 449 -90.46 -34.48 -84.98
N GLN A 450 -89.40 -34.77 -85.74
CA GLN A 450 -89.49 -35.00 -87.18
C GLN A 450 -90.38 -36.20 -87.50
N VAL A 451 -90.21 -37.31 -86.78
CA VAL A 451 -91.06 -38.49 -86.92
C VAL A 451 -92.53 -38.16 -86.60
N ARG A 452 -92.78 -37.41 -85.52
CA ARG A 452 -94.13 -36.98 -85.14
C ARG A 452 -94.77 -36.05 -86.16
N GLY A 453 -94.03 -35.06 -86.66
CA GLY A 453 -94.50 -34.16 -87.71
C GLY A 453 -94.82 -34.90 -89.01
N ASN A 454 -94.00 -35.89 -89.38
CA ASN A 454 -94.28 -36.76 -90.52
C ASN A 454 -95.56 -37.60 -90.30
N LEU A 455 -95.75 -38.16 -89.10
CA LEU A 455 -96.96 -38.88 -88.73
C LEU A 455 -98.20 -37.99 -88.75
N GLU A 456 -98.11 -36.76 -88.24
CA GLU A 456 -99.20 -35.76 -88.30
C GLU A 456 -99.53 -35.38 -89.75
N ALA A 457 -98.53 -35.16 -90.59
CA ALA A 457 -98.72 -34.87 -92.01
C ALA A 457 -99.40 -36.05 -92.72
N GLN A 458 -98.93 -37.28 -92.48
CA GLN A 458 -99.58 -38.50 -92.98
C GLN A 458 -101.02 -38.63 -92.49
N SER A 459 -101.28 -38.34 -91.20
CA SER A 459 -102.63 -38.33 -90.64
C SER A 459 -103.52 -37.31 -91.35
N LYS A 460 -103.02 -36.10 -91.62
CA LYS A 460 -103.76 -35.06 -92.36
C LYS A 460 -104.09 -35.47 -93.80
N VAL A 461 -103.15 -36.14 -94.47
CA VAL A 461 -103.38 -36.70 -95.81
C VAL A 461 -104.46 -37.77 -95.76
N ILE A 462 -104.40 -38.67 -94.78
CA ILE A 462 -105.43 -39.71 -94.58
C ILE A 462 -106.78 -39.06 -94.28
N GLU A 463 -106.83 -38.03 -93.43
CA GLU A 463 -108.05 -37.31 -93.08
C GLU A 463 -108.63 -36.56 -94.30
N GLY A 464 -107.79 -35.93 -95.11
CA GLY A 464 -108.17 -35.34 -96.39
C GLY A 464 -108.72 -36.37 -97.38
N ASN A 465 -108.09 -37.54 -97.48
CA ASN A 465 -108.58 -38.66 -98.29
C ASN A 465 -109.96 -39.14 -97.80
N ILE A 466 -110.16 -39.22 -96.48
CA ILE A 466 -111.46 -39.56 -95.88
C ILE A 466 -112.51 -38.52 -96.25
N GLN A 467 -112.19 -37.22 -96.17
CA GLN A 467 -113.10 -36.15 -96.57
C GLN A 467 -113.43 -36.21 -98.07
N GLY A 468 -112.42 -36.42 -98.91
CA GLY A 468 -112.61 -36.62 -100.35
C GLY A 468 -113.48 -37.83 -100.66
N LEU A 469 -113.29 -38.94 -99.96
CA LEU A 469 -114.15 -40.13 -100.05
C LEU A 469 -115.59 -39.83 -99.61
N LYS A 470 -115.80 -39.04 -98.55
CA LYS A 470 -117.14 -38.61 -98.11
C LYS A 470 -117.82 -37.69 -99.12
N GLN A 471 -117.08 -36.76 -99.72
CA GLN A 471 -117.59 -35.92 -100.82
C GLN A 471 -117.96 -36.79 -102.02
N PHE A 472 -117.09 -37.72 -102.41
CA PHE A 472 -117.38 -38.68 -103.46
C PHE A 472 -118.64 -39.51 -103.14
N GLU A 473 -118.80 -39.98 -101.89
CA GLU A 473 -120.02 -40.69 -101.47
C GLU A 473 -121.25 -39.79 -101.57
N THR A 474 -121.13 -38.53 -101.17
CA THR A 474 -122.23 -37.55 -101.23
C THR A 474 -122.61 -37.28 -102.69
N GLU A 475 -121.65 -36.98 -103.56
CA GLU A 475 -121.89 -36.79 -105.00
C GLU A 475 -122.43 -38.05 -105.67
N TYR A 476 -121.93 -39.22 -105.29
CA TYR A 476 -122.44 -40.51 -105.77
C TYR A 476 -123.90 -40.70 -105.35
N ARG A 477 -124.26 -40.40 -104.09
CA ARG A 477 -125.65 -40.41 -103.62
C ARG A 477 -126.53 -39.40 -104.34
N THR A 478 -126.04 -38.18 -104.59
CA THR A 478 -126.77 -37.16 -105.35
C THR A 478 -127.01 -37.63 -106.78
N ARG A 479 -125.99 -38.14 -107.49
CA ARG A 479 -126.15 -38.71 -108.84
C ARG A 479 -127.07 -39.91 -108.86
N LEU A 480 -127.02 -40.77 -107.84
CA LEU A 480 -127.96 -41.88 -107.69
C LEU A 480 -129.39 -41.36 -107.51
N THR A 481 -129.58 -40.31 -106.72
CA THR A 481 -130.87 -39.65 -106.48
C THR A 481 -131.39 -39.00 -107.77
N ASP A 482 -130.54 -38.27 -108.51
CA ASP A 482 -130.87 -37.65 -109.78
C ASP A 482 -131.21 -38.70 -110.86
N PHE A 483 -130.47 -39.80 -110.91
CA PHE A 483 -130.75 -40.91 -111.82
C PHE A 483 -132.08 -41.58 -111.51
N LEU A 484 -132.39 -41.80 -110.22
CA LEU A 484 -133.70 -42.29 -109.79
C LEU A 484 -134.82 -41.29 -110.09
N GLY A 485 -134.57 -39.98 -109.95
CA GLY A 485 -135.49 -38.92 -110.32
C GLY A 485 -135.79 -38.87 -111.82
N GLN A 486 -134.77 -39.04 -112.68
CA GLN A 486 -134.94 -39.14 -114.13
C GLN A 486 -135.72 -40.39 -114.54
N LEU A 487 -135.53 -41.52 -113.84
CA LEU A 487 -136.30 -42.74 -114.06
C LEU A 487 -137.78 -42.57 -113.70
N VAL A 488 -138.09 -41.82 -112.63
CA VAL A 488 -139.47 -41.50 -112.25
C VAL A 488 -140.13 -40.56 -113.26
N SER A 489 -139.40 -39.57 -113.77
CA SER A 489 -139.92 -38.65 -114.80
C SER A 489 -140.13 -39.31 -116.16
N GLN A 490 -139.37 -40.36 -116.51
CA GLN A 490 -139.58 -41.14 -117.74
C GLN A 490 -140.78 -42.08 -117.68
N VAL A 491 -141.30 -42.38 -116.48
CA VAL A 491 -142.50 -43.21 -116.30
C VAL A 491 -143.79 -42.38 -116.28
N SER A 492 -143.76 -41.08 -115.97
CA SER A 492 -144.99 -40.27 -115.88
C SER A 492 -145.58 -39.82 -117.22
N ASP A 493 -144.77 -39.70 -118.28
CA ASP A 493 -145.22 -39.10 -119.56
C ASP A 493 -145.70 -40.14 -120.61
N THR A 494 -145.88 -41.41 -120.20
CA THR A 494 -146.32 -42.49 -121.08
C THR A 494 -147.59 -43.16 -120.55
N ASP A 495 -148.74 -42.47 -120.56
CA ASP A 495 -150.08 -43.08 -120.62
C ASP A 495 -151.22 -42.04 -120.81
N ASN A 496 -151.80 -41.96 -122.02
CA ASN A 496 -153.24 -42.23 -122.31
C ASN A 496 -153.93 -41.34 -123.40
N TYR A 497 -154.39 -42.01 -124.47
CA TYR A 497 -155.65 -41.81 -125.23
C TYR A 497 -155.93 -43.18 -125.91
N GLY A 498 -157.05 -43.90 -125.77
CA GLY A 498 -158.29 -43.76 -125.01
C GLY A 498 -159.23 -44.95 -125.32
N HIS A 499 -160.34 -45.11 -124.58
CA HIS A 499 -161.44 -46.02 -124.93
C HIS A 499 -162.81 -45.53 -124.42
N LEU A 500 -163.81 -45.66 -125.29
CA LEU A 500 -165.25 -45.80 -125.00
C LEU A 500 -165.55 -47.19 -124.38
N ASP A 501 -166.47 -47.30 -123.42
CA ASP A 501 -167.80 -47.98 -123.51
C ASP A 501 -168.60 -47.86 -122.16
N GLN A 502 -169.94 -47.94 -122.17
CA GLN A 502 -170.89 -47.35 -121.19
C GLN A 502 -171.75 -48.32 -120.32
N SER A 503 -171.90 -47.94 -119.03
CA SER A 503 -173.05 -48.06 -118.08
C SER A 503 -173.43 -49.36 -117.29
N LYS A 504 -173.41 -49.19 -115.95
CA LYS A 504 -174.12 -49.85 -114.81
C LYS A 504 -173.84 -51.33 -114.52
N ASP A 505 -173.66 -51.79 -113.28
CA ASP A 505 -174.06 -51.25 -111.95
C ASP A 505 -173.27 -50.08 -111.35
#